data_AF-A0A087UG82-F1
#
_entry.id   AF-A0A087UG82-F1
#
_cell.length_a   1.000
_cell.length_b   1.000
_cell.length_c   1.000
_cell.angle_alpha   90.00
_cell.angle_beta   90.00
_cell.angle_gamma   90.00
#
_symmetry.space_group_name_H-M   'P 1'
#
loop_
_entity.id
_entity.type
_entity.pdbx_description
1 polymer ?
#
loop_
_entity_poly.entity_id
_entity_poly.type
_entity_poly.pdbx_seq_one_letter_code
_entity_poly.pdbx_strand_id
1 'polypeptide(L)' 'MWKLGRIIEVHKGRDQIVRSVTLQTSAGKIKRPIQLIYHLELKQ' A
#
# COMPACT_ATOMS: atom_id res chain seq x y z
N MET A 1 -13.88 5.36 8.89
CA MET A 1 -13.21 4.08 9.21
C MET A 1 -12.12 3.82 8.17
N TRP A 2 -10.88 3.57 8.58
CA TRP A 2 -9.75 3.32 7.65
C TRP A 2 -9.87 1.90 7.08
N LYS A 3 -9.76 1.76 5.76
CA LYS A 3 -9.84 0.45 5.10
C LYS A 3 -8.50 -0.27 5.23
N LEU A 4 -8.53 -1.46 5.81
CA LEU A 4 -7.37 -2.35 5.84
C LEU A 4 -7.11 -2.92 4.44
N GLY A 5 -5.84 -3.09 4.12
CA GLY A 5 -5.41 -3.70 2.87
C GLY A 5 -4.02 -4.29 3.00
N ARG A 6 -3.77 -5.38 2.28
CA ARG A 6 -2.45 -6.01 2.21
C ARG A 6 -1.74 -5.54 0.94
N ILE A 7 -0.48 -5.14 1.07
CA ILE A 7 0.35 -4.80 -0.10
C ILE A 7 0.60 -6.09 -0.90
N ILE A 8 0.28 -6.05 -2.19
CA ILE A 8 0.51 -7.16 -3.13
C ILE A 8 1.59 -6.84 -4.16
N GLU A 9 1.84 -5.56 -4.44
CA GLU A 9 2.84 -5.13 -5.42
C GLU A 9 3.37 -3.74 -5.07
N VAL A 10 4.65 -3.50 -5.35
CA VAL A 10 5.35 -2.25 -5.05
C VAL A 10 5.84 -1.61 -6.35
N HIS A 11 5.43 -0.36 -6.59
CA HIS A 11 5.79 0.40 -7.79
C HIS A 11 6.90 1.40 -7.45
N LYS A 12 8.12 1.07 -7.88
CA LYS A 12 9.31 1.92 -7.73
C LYS A 12 9.43 2.90 -8.90
N GLY A 13 9.95 4.09 -8.62
CA GLY A 13 10.33 5.04 -9.67
C GLY A 13 11.74 4.77 -10.21
N ARG A 14 12.21 5.66 -11.09
CA ARG A 14 13.53 5.55 -11.74
C ARG A 14 14.71 5.60 -10.75
N ASP A 15 14.51 6.27 -9.63
CA ASP A 15 15.44 6.37 -8.49
C ASP A 15 15.35 5.18 -7.52
N GLN A 16 14.62 4.11 -7.88
CA GLN A 16 14.36 2.93 -7.04
C GLN A 16 13.54 3.21 -5.76
N ILE A 17 13.02 4.43 -5.59
CA ILE A 17 12.18 4.81 -4.46
C ILE A 17 10.73 4.37 -4.72
N VAL A 18 10.13 3.75 -3.71
CA VAL A 18 8.71 3.35 -3.73
C VAL A 18 7.82 4.58 -3.65
N ARG A 19 7.00 4.82 -4.69
CA ARG A 19 6.03 5.93 -4.71
C ARG A 19 4.59 5.48 -4.57
N SER A 20 4.28 4.27 -5.02
CA SER A 20 2.93 3.72 -4.91
C SER A 20 2.97 2.21 -4.75
N VAL A 21 1.88 1.66 -4.22
CA VAL A 21 1.71 0.22 -4.05
C VAL A 21 0.31 -0.19 -4.52
N THR A 22 0.20 -1.42 -4.98
CA THR A 22 -1.09 -2.07 -5.21
C THR A 22 -1.47 -2.79 -3.92
N LEU A 23 -2.67 -2.49 -3.41
CA LEU A 23 -3.24 -3.05 -2.20
C LEU A 23 -4.40 -3.96 -2.57
N GLN A 24 -4.47 -5.14 -1.95
CA GLN A 24 -5.68 -5.95 -1.94
C GLN A 24 -6.51 -5.54 -0.72
N THR A 25 -7.68 -4.98 -0.97
CA THR A 25 -8.70 -4.68 0.05
C THR A 25 -9.86 -5.68 -0.09
N SER A 26 -10.80 -5.68 0.87
CA SER A 26 -12.02 -6.49 0.77
C SER A 26 -12.89 -6.12 -0.43
N ALA A 27 -12.79 -4.88 -0.91
CA ALA A 27 -13.53 -4.38 -2.07
C ALA A 27 -12.80 -4.65 -3.41
N GLY A 28 -11.58 -5.21 -3.39
CA GLY A 28 -10.77 -5.46 -4.58
C GLY A 28 -9.39 -4.81 -4.54
N LYS A 29 -8.73 -4.80 -5.70
CA LYS A 29 -7.38 -4.26 -5.88
C LYS A 29 -7.43 -2.76 -6.15
N ILE A 30 -6.66 -2.00 -5.39
CA ILE A 30 -6.55 -0.55 -5.57
C ILE A 30 -5.08 -0.13 -5.60
N LYS A 31 -4.76 0.88 -6.41
CA LYS A 31 -3.44 1.53 -6.41
C LYS A 31 -3.48 2.78 -5.55
N ARG A 32 -2.49 2.94 -4.67
CA ARG A 32 -2.37 4.10 -3.78
C ARG A 32 -0.94 4.60 -3.66
N PRO A 33 -0.71 5.93 -3.64
CA PRO A 33 0.56 6.52 -3.23
C PRO A 33 0.93 6.14 -1.81
N ILE A 34 2.23 5.99 -1.53
CA ILE A 34 2.73 5.61 -0.19
C ILE A 34 2.39 6.65 0.88
N GLN A 35 2.26 7.93 0.50
CA GLN A 35 1.88 9.03 1.39
C GLN A 35 0.46 8.90 1.97
N LEU A 36 -0.41 8.10 1.34
CA LEU A 36 -1.79 7.87 1.75
C LEU A 36 -1.98 6.51 2.44
N ILE A 37 -0.88 5.88 2.86
CA ILE A 37 -0.86 4.58 3.51
C ILE A 37 -0.16 4.72 4.84
N TYR A 38 -0.68 4.01 5.84
CA TYR A 38 -0.09 3.96 7.16
C TYR A 38 0.17 2.50 7.55
N HIS A 39 1.30 2.24 8.21
CA HIS A 39 1.61 0.90 8.69
C HIS A 39 0.65 0.53 9.81
N LEU A 40 0.10 -0.68 9.73
CA LEU A 40 -0.66 -1.23 10.85
C LEU A 40 0.34 -1.65 11.92
N GLU A 41 0.23 -1.05 13.11
CA GLU A 41 1.02 -1.43 14.28
C GLU A 41 0.58 -2.81 14.77
N LEU A 42 1.11 -3.87 14.16
CA LEU A 42 0.99 -5.22 14.68
C LEU A 42 2.27 -5.51 15.46
N LYS A 43 2.14 -5.86 16.75
CA LYS A 43 3.21 -6.54 17.46
C LYS A 43 3.35 -7.93 16.81
N GLN A 44 4.45 -8.14 16.10
CA GLN A 44 4.83 -9.47 15.61
C GLN A 44 5.17 -10.39 16.78
#